data_AF-A0ABD5IKF7-F1
#
_entry.id   AF-A0ABD5IKF7-F1
#
_cell.length_a   1.000
_cell.length_b   1.000
_cell.length_c   1.000
_cell.angle_alpha   90.00
_cell.angle_beta   90.00
_cell.angle_gamma   90.00
#
_symmetry.space_group_name_H-M   'P 1'
#
loop_
_entity.id
_entity.type
_entity.pdbx_description
1 polymer ?
#
loop_
_entity_poly.entity_id
_entity_poly.type
_entity_poly.pdbx_seq_one_letter_code
_entity_poly.pdbx_strand_id
1 'polypeptide(L)'
;MTVMTLPDAQQLLAMPDSDYMNSVQRAFFRQRLQDERQKLLLHIDELKKEIDGGEATGDEADKAAREEDLRLLFRQLDRESRLLPKIDAALARLQNGEYGYCRETGEPIG
;
A
#
# COMPACT_ATOMS: atom_id res chain seq x y z
N MET A 1 -3.46 -19.47 22.29
CA MET A 1 -2.96 -18.44 21.36
C MET A 1 -3.80 -17.20 21.59
N THR A 2 -3.24 -16.18 22.22
CA THR A 2 -3.96 -14.94 22.54
C THR A 2 -4.22 -14.20 21.24
N VAL A 3 -5.47 -14.13 20.80
CA VAL A 3 -5.87 -13.27 19.70
C VAL A 3 -5.73 -11.84 20.24
N MET A 4 -4.64 -11.15 19.91
CA MET A 4 -4.54 -9.72 20.16
C MET A 4 -5.53 -9.05 19.22
N THR A 5 -6.74 -8.79 19.71
CA THR A 5 -7.74 -7.97 19.00
C THR A 5 -7.17 -6.56 18.91
N LEU A 6 -6.68 -6.18 17.73
CA LEU A 6 -6.25 -4.82 17.48
C LEU A 6 -7.46 -3.89 17.53
N PRO A 7 -7.28 -2.66 18.04
CA PRO A 7 -8.37 -1.68 18.06
C PRO A 7 -8.81 -1.32 16.65
N ASP A 8 -10.08 -0.98 16.53
CA ASP A 8 -10.65 -0.42 15.31
C ASP A 8 -10.21 1.05 15.11
N ALA A 9 -10.42 1.57 13.89
CA ALA A 9 -9.99 2.93 13.55
C ALA A 9 -10.66 4.01 14.41
N GLN A 10 -11.88 3.75 14.90
CA GLN A 10 -12.64 4.69 15.75
C GLN A 10 -12.05 4.74 17.16
N GLN A 11 -11.67 3.59 17.73
CA GLN A 11 -11.00 3.53 19.03
C GLN A 11 -9.64 4.24 19.02
N LEU A 12 -8.90 4.19 17.90
CA LEU A 12 -7.63 4.89 17.77
C LEU A 12 -7.77 6.41 17.74
N LEU A 13 -8.78 6.92 17.03
CA LEU A 13 -9.07 8.36 16.96
C LEU A 13 -9.60 8.93 18.28
N ALA A 14 -10.17 8.09 19.14
CA ALA A 14 -10.66 8.49 20.46
C ALA A 14 -9.57 8.50 21.54
N MET A 15 -8.35 8.06 21.24
CA MET A 15 -7.24 8.10 22.20
C MET A 15 -6.78 9.55 22.43
N PRO A 16 -6.38 9.91 23.65
CA PRO A 16 -5.89 11.25 23.95
C PRO A 16 -4.55 11.52 23.24
N ASP A 17 -4.25 12.78 22.98
CA ASP A 17 -2.98 13.20 22.33
C ASP A 17 -1.73 12.72 23.10
N SER A 18 -1.84 12.53 24.42
CA SER A 18 -0.77 11.97 25.26
C SER A 18 -0.38 10.54 24.87
N ASP A 19 -1.27 9.81 24.21
CA ASP A 19 -1.10 8.43 23.76
C ASP A 19 -0.70 8.33 22.28
N TYR A 20 -0.39 9.47 21.63
CA TYR A 20 -0.01 9.51 20.22
C TYR A 20 1.17 8.58 19.93
N MET A 21 1.00 7.70 18.94
CA MET A 21 1.98 6.68 18.54
C MET A 21 2.47 5.77 19.69
N ASN A 22 1.61 5.51 20.69
CA ASN A 22 1.89 4.48 21.69
C ASN A 22 2.00 3.07 21.07
N SER A 23 2.35 2.07 21.88
CA SER A 23 2.53 0.69 21.42
C SER A 23 1.30 0.11 20.71
N VAL A 24 0.09 0.52 21.12
CA VAL A 24 -1.18 0.07 20.55
C VAL A 24 -1.40 0.68 19.16
N GLN A 25 -1.26 2.00 19.02
CA GLN A 25 -1.39 2.68 17.72
C GLN A 25 -0.33 2.17 16.73
N ARG A 26 0.91 1.99 17.18
CA ARG A 26 1.99 1.45 16.35
C ARG A 26 1.70 0.02 15.90
N ALA A 27 1.12 -0.83 16.75
CA ALA A 27 0.73 -2.18 16.37
C ALA A 27 -0.35 -2.16 15.28
N PHE A 28 -1.34 -1.27 15.40
CA PHE A 28 -2.36 -1.09 14.37
C PHE A 28 -1.78 -0.66 13.02
N PHE A 29 -1.00 0.42 13.00
CA PHE A 29 -0.41 0.91 11.75
C PHE A 29 0.54 -0.11 11.12
N ARG A 30 1.24 -0.92 11.94
CA ARG A 30 2.07 -2.01 11.44
C ARG A 30 1.25 -3.02 10.66
N GLN A 31 0.18 -3.53 11.28
CA GLN A 31 -0.67 -4.52 10.62
C GLN A 31 -1.32 -3.91 9.38
N ARG A 32 -1.84 -2.68 9.47
CA ARG A 32 -2.45 -1.99 8.33
C ARG A 32 -1.47 -1.85 7.15
N LEU A 33 -0.25 -1.38 7.39
CA LEU A 33 0.77 -1.22 6.34
C LEU A 33 1.19 -2.57 5.76
N GLN A 34 1.27 -3.63 6.57
CA GLN A 34 1.53 -4.99 6.10
C GLN A 34 0.41 -5.53 5.21
N ASP A 35 -0.85 -5.30 5.60
CA ASP A 35 -2.02 -5.70 4.82
C ASP A 35 -2.09 -4.92 3.50
N GLU A 36 -1.86 -3.61 3.53
CA GLU A 36 -1.77 -2.77 2.32
C GLU A 36 -0.63 -3.22 1.41
N ARG A 37 0.55 -3.53 1.96
CA ARG A 37 1.68 -4.08 1.21
C ARG A 37 1.31 -5.40 0.52
N GLN A 38 0.66 -6.31 1.24
CA GLN A 38 0.29 -7.61 0.70
C GLN A 38 -0.76 -7.47 -0.41
N LYS A 39 -1.77 -6.62 -0.22
CA LYS A 39 -2.78 -6.33 -1.25
C LYS A 39 -2.15 -5.74 -2.50
N LEU A 40 -1.20 -4.80 -2.34
CA LEU A 40 -0.48 -4.19 -3.44
C LEU A 40 0.33 -5.23 -4.24
N LEU A 41 1.02 -6.14 -3.55
CA LEU A 41 1.77 -7.21 -4.20
C LEU A 41 0.87 -8.17 -4.99
N LEU A 42 -0.31 -8.52 -4.44
CA LEU A 42 -1.30 -9.33 -5.15
C LEU A 42 -1.83 -8.61 -6.39
N HIS A 43 -2.17 -7.33 -6.28
CA HIS A 43 -2.64 -6.53 -7.42
C HIS A 43 -1.57 -6.39 -8.51
N ILE A 44 -0.31 -6.20 -8.14
CA ILE A 44 0.82 -6.19 -9.08
C ILE A 44 0.95 -7.53 -9.81
N ASP A 45 0.78 -8.65 -9.12
CA ASP A 45 0.83 -10.00 -9.70
C ASP A 45 -0.34 -10.24 -10.69
N GLU A 46 -1.54 -9.74 -10.36
CA GLU A 46 -2.70 -9.77 -11.24
C GLU A 46 -2.48 -8.96 -12.52
N LEU A 47 -2.02 -7.71 -12.39
CA LEU A 47 -1.68 -6.85 -13.55
C LEU A 47 -0.65 -7.50 -14.47
N LYS A 48 0.36 -8.16 -13.90
CA LYS A 48 1.37 -8.89 -14.70
C LYS A 48 0.75 -10.03 -15.49
N LYS A 49 -0.16 -10.80 -14.90
CA LYS A 49 -0.89 -11.86 -15.61
C LYS A 49 -1.75 -11.32 -16.75
N GLU A 50 -2.37 -10.16 -16.57
CA GLU A 50 -3.15 -9.50 -17.63
C GLU A 50 -2.26 -9.00 -18.78
N ILE A 51 -1.08 -8.48 -18.45
CA ILE A 51 -0.06 -8.10 -19.44
C ILE A 51 0.42 -9.32 -20.22
N ASP A 52 0.70 -10.43 -19.53
CA ASP A 52 1.18 -11.69 -20.12
C ASP A 52 0.08 -12.49 -20.85
N GLY A 53 -1.17 -12.01 -20.84
CA GLY A 53 -2.38 -12.69 -21.34
C GLY A 53 -2.44 -13.01 -22.84
N GLY A 54 -1.32 -13.02 -23.56
CA GLY A 54 -1.20 -13.45 -24.95
C GLY A 54 -1.20 -12.32 -25.99
N GLU A 55 -0.74 -12.66 -27.19
CA GLU A 55 -0.73 -11.76 -28.35
C GLU A 55 -2.16 -11.51 -28.86
N ALA A 56 -2.38 -10.31 -29.41
CA ALA A 56 -3.63 -10.01 -30.10
C ALA A 56 -3.79 -10.89 -31.34
N THR A 57 -4.65 -11.90 -31.24
CA THR A 57 -5.09 -12.71 -32.37
C THR A 57 -6.29 -12.03 -33.01
N GLY A 58 -6.16 -11.56 -34.25
CA GLY A 58 -7.24 -10.80 -34.89
C GLY A 58 -6.74 -9.93 -36.04
N ASP A 59 -7.61 -9.06 -36.51
CA ASP A 59 -7.28 -8.07 -37.55
C ASP A 59 -6.43 -6.91 -36.99
N GLU A 60 -6.14 -5.92 -37.82
CA GLU A 60 -5.32 -4.77 -37.41
C GLU A 60 -6.02 -3.91 -36.33
N ALA A 61 -7.36 -3.86 -36.33
CA ALA A 61 -8.11 -3.13 -35.33
C ALA A 61 -8.08 -3.83 -33.97
N ASP A 62 -8.20 -5.16 -33.94
CA ASP A 62 -8.08 -5.96 -32.72
C ASP A 62 -6.68 -5.80 -32.09
N LYS A 63 -5.64 -5.77 -32.93
CA LYS A 63 -4.25 -5.54 -32.49
C LYS A 63 -4.07 -4.14 -31.91
N ALA A 64 -4.60 -3.12 -32.58
CA ALA A 64 -4.51 -1.74 -32.11
C ALA A 64 -5.23 -1.55 -30.76
N ALA A 65 -6.42 -2.15 -30.59
CA ALA A 65 -7.15 -2.09 -29.32
C ALA A 65 -6.36 -2.75 -28.17
N ARG A 66 -5.80 -3.94 -28.40
CA ARG A 66 -5.00 -4.65 -27.39
C ARG A 66 -3.74 -3.88 -27.00
N GLU A 67 -3.08 -3.21 -27.94
CA GLU A 67 -1.90 -2.38 -27.64
C GLU A 67 -2.26 -1.19 -26.75
N GLU A 68 -3.43 -0.59 -26.94
CA GLU A 68 -3.94 0.50 -26.10
C GLU A 68 -4.23 0.02 -24.67
N ASP A 69 -4.89 -1.13 -24.52
CA ASP A 69 -5.12 -1.77 -23.23
C ASP A 69 -3.80 -2.06 -22.50
N LEU A 70 -2.83 -2.67 -23.20
CA LEU A 70 -1.50 -2.95 -22.63
C LEU A 70 -0.82 -1.67 -22.16
N ARG A 71 -0.91 -0.59 -22.93
CA ARG A 71 -0.35 0.72 -22.55
C ARG A 71 -0.96 1.25 -21.25
N LEU A 72 -2.25 1.04 -21.02
CA LEU A 72 -2.92 1.41 -19.77
C LEU A 72 -2.45 0.52 -18.61
N LEU A 73 -2.37 -0.80 -18.81
CA LEU A 73 -1.91 -1.75 -17.79
C LEU A 73 -0.46 -1.47 -17.35
N PHE A 74 0.44 -1.19 -18.29
CA PHE A 74 1.83 -0.81 -17.96
C PHE A 74 1.91 0.47 -17.11
N ARG A 75 1.05 1.46 -17.39
CA ARG A 75 0.98 2.68 -16.59
C ARG A 75 0.44 2.43 -15.18
N GLN A 76 -0.52 1.51 -15.04
CA GLN A 76 -1.02 1.10 -13.73
C GLN A 76 0.07 0.35 -12.96
N LEU A 77 0.73 -0.62 -13.59
CA LEU A 77 1.83 -1.39 -12.99
C LEU A 77 2.98 -0.50 -12.51
N ASP A 78 3.38 0.52 -13.29
CA ASP A 78 4.42 1.48 -12.88
C ASP A 78 4.00 2.28 -11.64
N ARG A 79 2.73 2.73 -11.58
CA ARG A 79 2.20 3.46 -10.41
C ARG A 79 2.21 2.59 -9.16
N GLU A 80 1.72 1.36 -9.27
CA GLU A 80 1.65 0.41 -8.15
C GLU A 80 3.07 0.02 -7.67
N SER A 81 3.98 -0.23 -8.61
CA SER A 81 5.38 -0.55 -8.29
C SER A 81 6.09 0.59 -7.56
N ARG A 82 5.73 1.86 -7.82
CA ARG A 82 6.26 3.04 -7.10
C ARG A 82 5.65 3.21 -5.70
N LEU A 83 4.50 2.61 -5.42
CA LEU A 83 3.86 2.69 -4.11
C LEU A 83 4.51 1.74 -3.09
N LEU A 84 4.96 0.57 -3.54
CA LEU A 84 5.60 -0.44 -2.69
C LEU A 84 6.78 0.10 -1.85
N PRO A 85 7.78 0.79 -2.42
CA PRO A 85 8.89 1.34 -1.63
C PRO A 85 8.43 2.42 -0.62
N LYS A 86 7.31 3.09 -0.87
CA LYS A 86 6.75 4.07 0.09
C LYS A 86 6.18 3.36 1.32
N ILE A 87 5.50 2.22 1.12
CA ILE A 87 4.98 1.39 2.21
C ILE A 87 6.14 0.78 3.01
N ASP A 88 7.17 0.25 2.33
CA ASP A 88 8.37 -0.27 3.00
C ASP A 88 9.09 0.82 3.82
N ALA A 89 9.21 2.04 3.28
CA ALA A 89 9.78 3.18 4.01
C ALA A 89 8.90 3.63 5.20
N ALA A 90 7.58 3.47 5.12
CA ALA A 90 6.68 3.73 6.24
C ALA A 90 6.85 2.67 7.35
N LEU A 91 6.97 1.39 6.99
CA LEU A 91 7.26 0.31 7.93
C LEU A 91 8.61 0.50 8.64
N ALA A 92 9.65 0.93 7.92
CA ALA A 92 10.94 1.27 8.50
C ALA A 92 10.83 2.43 9.52
N ARG A 93 10.09 3.49 9.17
CA ARG A 93 9.79 4.60 10.08
C ARG A 93 8.98 4.16 11.30
N LEU A 94 8.16 3.13 11.17
CA LEU A 94 7.41 2.59 12.30
C LEU A 94 8.31 1.81 13.26
N GLN A 95 9.36 1.17 12.74
CA GLN A 95 10.36 0.45 13.53
C GLN A 95 11.28 1.39 14.29
N ASN A 96 11.77 2.46 13.64
CA ASN A 96 12.66 3.44 14.28
C ASN A 96 11.93 4.43 15.20
N GLY A 97 10.58 4.48 15.16
CA GLY A 97 9.77 5.34 16.03
C GLY A 97 9.49 6.73 15.46
N GLU A 98 9.84 6.98 14.19
CA GLU A 98 9.61 8.27 13.51
C GLU A 98 8.26 8.34 12.79
N TYR A 99 7.55 7.21 12.66
CA TYR A 99 6.23 7.18 12.02
C TYR A 99 5.19 7.95 12.83
N GLY A 100 4.38 8.75 12.14
CA GLY A 100 3.40 9.66 12.75
C GLY A 100 3.93 11.07 12.96
N TYR A 101 5.23 11.33 12.77
CA TYR A 101 5.81 12.66 12.99
C TYR A 101 6.28 13.29 11.67
N CYS A 102 6.10 14.60 11.55
CA CYS A 102 6.56 15.40 10.43
C CYS A 102 8.09 15.33 10.36
N ARG A 103 8.65 15.07 9.18
CA ARG A 103 10.10 14.95 8.99
C ARG A 103 10.84 16.29 9.09
N GLU A 104 10.13 17.40 8.92
CA GLU A 104 10.70 18.74 8.94
C GLU A 104 10.58 19.39 10.32
N THR A 105 9.41 19.27 10.96
CA THR A 105 9.13 19.94 12.24
C THR A 105 9.20 19.00 13.45
N GLY A 106 9.09 17.69 13.25
CA GLY A 106 8.97 16.71 14.34
C GLY A 106 7.60 16.70 15.02
N GLU A 107 6.66 17.52 14.56
CA GLU A 107 5.30 17.60 15.12
C GLU A 107 4.46 16.38 14.73
N PRO A 108 3.47 15.97 15.56
CA PRO A 108 2.53 14.92 15.20
C PRO A 108 1.77 15.31 13.91
N ILE A 109 1.62 14.36 12.99
CA ILE A 109 0.92 14.55 11.71
C ILE A 109 -0.61 14.50 11.88
N GLY A 110 -1.07 13.83 12.94
CA GLY A 110 -2.48 13.50 13.20
C GLY A 110 -3.28 14.68 13.73
#